data_AF-A0A6P1ZJ95-F1
#
_entry.id   AF-A0A6P1ZJ95-F1
#
_cell.length_a   1.000
_cell.length_b   1.000
_cell.length_c   1.000
_cell.angle_alpha   90.00
_cell.angle_beta   90.00
_cell.angle_gamma   90.00
#
_symmetry.space_group_name_H-M   'P 1'
#
loop_
_entity.id
_entity.type
_entity.pdbx_description
1 polymer ?
#
loop_
_entity_poly.entity_id
_entity_poly.type
_entity_poly.pdbx_seq_one_letter_code
_entity_poly.pdbx_strand_id
1 'polypeptide(L)'
;MTFDDQPCAHLRQLLEDADTPTAPPLDDVDYEDETETSDSGGNILRCRSCGHAITKASFRTQKGGRHCHVFCNPSGIVFEIGIFSAAPGAALTGQPSSEFTWFPEHSWRIAVCGSCLVHLGWIWSGPAGMFYGLVLNMLVEDS
;
A
#
# COMPACT_ATOMS: atom_id res chain seq x y z
N MET A 1 -55.19 -0.81 -33.57
CA MET A 1 -53.76 -0.60 -33.22
C MET A 1 -53.24 -1.94 -32.76
N THR A 2 -52.69 -2.70 -33.71
CA THR A 2 -52.24 -4.09 -33.56
C THR A 2 -50.89 -4.21 -34.27
N PHE A 3 -50.10 -5.13 -33.73
CA PHE A 3 -48.70 -5.49 -33.98
C PHE A 3 -48.36 -5.85 -35.44
N ASP A 4 -47.09 -5.66 -35.80
CA ASP A 4 -46.23 -6.58 -36.57
C ASP A 4 -44.77 -6.06 -36.43
N ASP A 5 -43.83 -6.78 -35.80
CA ASP A 5 -43.00 -7.90 -36.30
C ASP A 5 -41.78 -7.47 -37.15
N GLN A 6 -40.58 -7.78 -36.64
CA GLN A 6 -39.23 -7.45 -37.16
C GLN A 6 -38.90 -8.22 -38.47
N PRO A 7 -37.86 -7.90 -39.28
CA PRO A 7 -36.47 -8.14 -38.85
C PRO A 7 -35.33 -7.27 -39.45
N CYS A 8 -34.21 -7.29 -38.71
CA CYS A 8 -32.88 -6.85 -39.09
C CYS A 8 -32.34 -7.62 -40.31
N ALA A 9 -32.14 -6.94 -41.44
CA ALA A 9 -31.51 -7.52 -42.63
C ALA A 9 -30.36 -6.66 -43.17
N HIS A 10 -29.67 -5.89 -42.32
CA HIS A 10 -28.54 -5.08 -42.78
C HIS A 10 -27.24 -5.19 -41.97
N LEU A 11 -27.25 -5.92 -40.85
CA LEU A 11 -26.04 -6.10 -40.04
C LEU A 11 -25.33 -7.45 -40.26
N ARG A 12 -25.69 -8.17 -41.33
CA ARG A 12 -25.04 -9.46 -41.67
C ARG A 12 -23.94 -9.37 -42.73
N GLN A 13 -23.67 -8.20 -43.31
CA GLN A 13 -22.65 -8.06 -44.36
C GLN A 13 -21.38 -7.31 -43.92
N LEU A 14 -21.22 -6.98 -42.63
CA LEU A 14 -20.05 -6.25 -42.11
C LEU A 14 -19.32 -7.00 -40.98
N LEU A 15 -19.49 -8.33 -40.90
CA LEU A 15 -18.78 -9.23 -39.97
C LEU A 15 -18.11 -10.41 -40.70
N GLU A 16 -17.69 -10.21 -41.96
CA GLU A 16 -17.01 -11.26 -42.74
C GLU A 16 -15.54 -10.95 -43.09
N ASP A 17 -14.95 -9.86 -42.60
CA ASP A 17 -13.52 -9.52 -42.84
C ASP A 17 -12.68 -9.40 -41.55
N ALA A 18 -13.01 -10.15 -40.50
CA ALA A 18 -12.19 -10.23 -39.29
C ALA A 18 -11.15 -11.34 -39.43
N ASP A 19 -9.99 -10.98 -39.96
CA ASP A 19 -8.77 -11.79 -39.92
C ASP A 19 -8.43 -12.09 -38.45
N THR A 20 -8.39 -13.38 -38.12
CA THR A 20 -8.33 -13.89 -36.74
C THR A 20 -6.86 -14.10 -36.35
N PRO A 21 -6.29 -13.37 -35.37
CA PRO A 21 -4.99 -13.73 -34.82
C PRO A 21 -5.16 -14.94 -33.90
N THR A 22 -4.79 -16.10 -34.43
CA THR A 22 -4.70 -17.37 -33.71
C THR A 22 -3.79 -17.23 -32.50
N ALA A 23 -4.37 -17.37 -31.30
CA ALA A 23 -3.61 -17.46 -30.06
C ALA A 23 -2.68 -18.69 -30.10
N PRO A 24 -1.38 -18.57 -29.75
CA PRO A 24 -0.52 -19.73 -29.61
C PRO A 24 -0.98 -20.60 -28.42
N PRO A 25 -0.70 -21.93 -28.45
CA PRO A 25 -1.08 -22.83 -27.37
C PRO A 25 -0.43 -22.43 -26.05
N LEU A 26 -1.19 -22.56 -24.97
CA LEU A 26 -0.69 -22.42 -23.61
C LEU A 26 0.17 -23.63 -23.28
N ASP A 27 1.47 -23.55 -23.58
CA ASP A 27 2.46 -24.38 -22.92
C ASP A 27 2.53 -23.94 -21.44
N ASP A 28 2.48 -24.92 -20.54
CA ASP A 28 2.53 -24.76 -19.09
C ASP A 28 3.77 -23.95 -18.67
N VAL A 29 3.62 -22.63 -18.58
CA VAL A 29 4.59 -21.75 -17.94
C VAL A 29 4.27 -21.73 -16.45
N ASP A 30 5.02 -22.53 -15.70
CA ASP A 30 5.18 -22.36 -14.25
C ASP A 30 5.56 -20.90 -14.01
N TYR A 31 4.60 -20.10 -13.54
CA TYR A 31 4.84 -18.74 -13.10
C TYR A 31 5.45 -18.85 -11.70
N GLU A 32 6.74 -19.17 -11.65
CA GLU A 32 7.53 -19.11 -10.44
C GLU A 32 7.53 -17.64 -10.00
N ASP A 33 6.68 -17.32 -9.02
CA ASP A 33 6.76 -16.07 -8.25
C ASP A 33 8.05 -16.13 -7.44
N GLU A 34 9.16 -15.83 -8.11
CA GLU A 34 10.45 -15.61 -7.47
C GLU A 34 10.42 -14.22 -6.82
N THR A 35 9.62 -14.08 -5.77
CA THR A 35 9.81 -13.01 -4.78
C THR A 35 11.01 -13.32 -3.91
N GLU A 36 12.19 -13.46 -4.53
CA GLU A 36 13.48 -13.46 -3.85
C GLU A 36 13.84 -12.03 -3.43
N THR A 37 13.10 -11.49 -2.46
CA THR A 37 13.68 -10.44 -1.61
C THR A 37 14.61 -11.16 -0.63
N SER A 38 15.89 -11.24 -0.99
CA SER A 38 16.97 -11.71 -0.12
C SER A 38 16.73 -11.30 1.34
N ASP A 39 16.27 -12.26 2.15
CA ASP A 39 15.98 -12.10 3.57
C ASP A 39 17.31 -12.06 4.33
N SER A 40 18.06 -10.98 4.13
CA SER A 40 19.17 -10.65 5.01
C SER A 40 18.56 -10.18 6.32
N GLY A 41 18.43 -11.13 7.24
CA GLY A 41 17.89 -11.06 8.60
C GLY A 41 18.08 -9.71 9.30
N GLY A 42 17.18 -8.77 9.02
CA GLY A 42 17.04 -7.53 9.77
C GLY A 42 16.07 -7.76 10.92
N ASN A 43 16.42 -7.30 12.12
CA ASN A 43 15.55 -7.39 13.30
C ASN A 43 14.13 -6.93 12.97
N ILE A 44 13.15 -7.75 13.38
CA ILE A 44 11.74 -7.45 13.15
C ILE A 44 11.29 -6.44 14.20
N LEU A 45 10.60 -5.39 13.76
CA LEU A 45 9.88 -4.50 14.64
C LEU A 45 8.42 -4.94 14.71
N ARG A 46 7.99 -5.29 15.91
CA ARG A 46 6.66 -5.81 16.22
C ARG A 46 5.79 -4.75 16.85
N CYS A 47 4.48 -4.91 16.70
CA CYS A 47 3.48 -4.16 17.42
C CYS A 47 3.67 -4.41 18.91
N ARG A 48 3.88 -3.35 19.70
CA ARG A 48 4.06 -3.46 21.14
C ARG A 48 2.82 -4.03 21.85
N SER A 49 1.63 -3.79 21.30
CA SER A 49 0.36 -4.23 21.91
C SER A 49 0.13 -5.73 21.79
N CYS A 50 0.47 -6.34 20.64
CA CYS A 50 0.11 -7.74 20.36
C CYS A 50 1.25 -8.63 19.82
N GLY A 51 2.45 -8.10 19.59
CA GLY A 51 3.60 -8.86 19.07
C GLY A 51 3.55 -9.15 17.56
N HIS A 52 2.52 -8.71 16.83
CA HIS A 52 2.44 -8.88 15.38
C HIS A 52 3.60 -8.17 14.68
N ALA A 53 4.30 -8.83 13.75
CA ALA A 53 5.37 -8.23 12.97
C ALA A 53 4.83 -7.07 12.12
N ILE A 54 5.43 -5.88 12.21
CA ILE A 54 4.95 -4.68 11.48
C ILE A 54 5.89 -4.30 10.35
N THR A 55 7.19 -4.23 10.65
CA THR A 55 8.23 -3.80 9.71
C THR A 55 9.57 -4.45 10.09
N LYS A 56 10.61 -4.21 9.31
CA LYS A 56 11.99 -4.69 9.55
C LYS A 56 12.91 -3.50 9.78
N ALA A 57 13.97 -3.68 10.56
CA ALA A 57 15.00 -2.66 10.74
C ALA A 57 15.65 -2.23 9.40
N SER A 58 15.75 -3.15 8.45
CA SER A 58 16.23 -2.87 7.08
C SER A 58 15.32 -1.94 6.27
N PHE A 59 14.05 -1.78 6.66
CA PHE A 59 13.14 -0.81 6.04
C PHE A 59 13.24 0.59 6.63
N ARG A 60 14.07 0.82 7.66
CA ARG A 60 14.33 2.17 8.16
C ARG A 60 14.90 3.02 7.04
N THR A 61 14.31 4.19 6.82
CA THR A 61 14.77 5.18 5.85
C THR A 61 14.70 6.58 6.46
N GLN A 62 14.94 7.61 5.65
CA GLN A 62 15.05 8.99 6.10
C GLN A 62 14.20 9.91 5.22
N LYS A 63 13.65 10.95 5.85
CA LYS A 63 13.07 12.11 5.17
C LYS A 63 13.72 13.37 5.74
N GLY A 64 14.17 14.26 4.86
CA GLY A 64 14.97 15.43 5.27
C GLY A 64 16.27 15.05 6.01
N GLY A 65 16.92 13.95 5.60
CA GLY A 65 18.18 13.48 6.20
C GLY A 65 18.06 12.89 7.61
N ARG A 66 16.84 12.65 8.12
CA ARG A 66 16.60 12.08 9.45
C ARG A 66 15.61 10.93 9.41
N HIS A 67 15.89 9.89 10.20
CA HIS A 67 14.99 8.76 10.40
C HIS A 67 13.90 9.07 11.44
N CYS A 68 14.27 9.69 12.56
CA CYS A 68 13.33 10.02 13.63
C CYS A 68 12.88 11.49 13.55
N HIS A 69 11.59 11.71 13.73
CA HIS A 69 10.98 13.04 13.76
C HIS A 69 10.05 13.16 14.97
N VAL A 70 9.95 14.36 15.53
CA VAL A 70 9.01 14.68 16.61
C VAL A 70 8.03 15.71 16.09
N PHE A 71 6.76 15.38 16.11
CA PHE A 71 5.69 16.24 15.61
C PHE A 71 4.57 16.41 16.63
N CYS A 72 3.85 17.52 16.54
CA CYS A 72 2.66 17.79 17.34
C CYS A 72 1.45 17.82 16.41
N ASN A 73 0.38 17.10 16.74
CA ASN A 73 -0.87 17.20 16.01
C ASN A 73 -1.67 18.45 16.46
N PRO A 74 -2.72 18.87 15.72
CA PRO A 74 -3.51 20.05 16.06
C PRO A 74 -4.16 20.01 17.46
N SER A 75 -4.38 18.83 18.02
CA SER A 75 -4.90 18.64 19.37
C SER A 75 -3.83 18.76 20.47
N GLY A 76 -2.58 19.06 20.12
CA GLY A 76 -1.48 19.22 21.08
C GLY A 76 -0.76 17.92 21.46
N ILE A 77 -1.06 16.80 20.80
CA ILE A 77 -0.45 15.50 21.10
C ILE A 77 0.87 15.38 20.34
N VAL A 78 1.95 15.09 21.08
CA VAL A 78 3.30 14.93 20.53
C VAL A 78 3.56 13.46 20.20
N PHE A 79 4.08 13.21 19.00
CA PHE A 79 4.48 11.90 18.51
C PHE A 79 5.94 11.91 18.10
N GLU A 80 6.69 10.91 18.59
CA GLU A 80 7.98 10.54 18.03
C GLU A 80 7.76 9.41 17.00
N ILE A 81 8.11 9.67 15.74
CA ILE A 81 7.93 8.74 14.64
C ILE A 81 9.26 8.38 13.98
N GLY A 82 9.40 7.11 13.58
CA GLY A 82 10.47 6.63 12.70
C GLY A 82 9.95 6.48 11.27
N ILE A 83 10.80 6.79 10.29
CA ILE A 83 10.45 6.67 8.86
C ILE A 83 10.86 5.29 8.31
N PHE A 84 9.92 4.62 7.67
CA PHE A 84 10.13 3.30 7.06
C PHE A 84 9.68 3.29 5.59
N SER A 85 10.41 2.59 4.73
CA SER A 85 10.05 2.41 3.32
C SER A 85 8.88 1.43 3.15
N ALA A 86 8.75 0.45 4.04
CA ALA A 86 7.69 -0.54 4.03
C ALA A 86 7.26 -0.95 5.45
N ALA A 87 5.99 -1.30 5.61
CA ALA A 87 5.41 -1.81 6.85
C ALA A 87 4.33 -2.86 6.53
N PRO A 88 4.70 -4.05 6.03
CA PRO A 88 3.75 -5.05 5.52
C PRO A 88 2.74 -5.54 6.58
N GLY A 89 3.05 -5.44 7.87
CA GLY A 89 2.12 -5.80 8.94
C GLY A 89 1.20 -4.67 9.39
N ALA A 90 1.26 -3.50 8.75
CA ALA A 90 0.33 -2.40 8.97
C ALA A 90 -0.84 -2.48 7.99
N ALA A 91 -2.06 -2.26 8.49
CA ALA A 91 -3.25 -2.04 7.68
C ALA A 91 -3.57 -0.54 7.63
N LEU A 92 -4.23 -0.10 6.57
CA LEU A 92 -4.51 1.31 6.34
C LEU A 92 -6.01 1.60 6.46
N THR A 93 -6.37 2.63 7.23
CA THR A 93 -7.79 2.99 7.49
C THR A 93 -8.09 4.41 7.02
N GLY A 94 -9.35 4.66 6.62
CA GLY A 94 -9.81 5.96 6.15
C GLY A 94 -9.35 6.34 4.74
N GLN A 95 -9.72 7.56 4.32
CA GLN A 95 -9.30 8.17 3.07
C GLN A 95 -8.02 8.99 3.27
N PRO A 96 -7.17 9.16 2.23
CA PRO A 96 -6.03 10.07 2.30
C PRO A 96 -6.47 11.50 2.62
N SER A 97 -5.71 12.19 3.46
CA SER A 97 -5.92 13.60 3.80
C SER A 97 -4.61 14.38 3.68
N SER A 98 -4.67 15.57 3.09
CA SER A 98 -3.56 16.54 3.10
C SER A 98 -3.63 17.49 4.30
N GLU A 99 -4.69 17.42 5.09
CA GLU A 99 -4.94 18.32 6.21
C GLU A 99 -3.85 18.18 7.28
N PHE A 100 -3.21 19.28 7.66
CA PHE A 100 -2.12 19.29 8.66
C PHE A 100 -0.99 18.28 8.38
N THR A 101 -0.71 17.98 7.11
CA THR A 101 0.40 17.10 6.76
C THR A 101 1.72 17.66 7.30
N TRP A 102 2.53 16.79 7.93
CA TRP A 102 3.88 17.15 8.38
C TRP A 102 4.92 17.09 7.27
N PHE A 103 4.59 16.43 6.15
CA PHE A 103 5.44 16.31 4.97
C PHE A 103 4.75 17.02 3.80
N PRO A 104 5.27 18.18 3.36
CA PRO A 104 4.69 18.93 2.24
C PRO A 104 4.52 18.07 0.99
N GLU A 105 3.49 18.37 0.19
CA GLU A 105 3.13 17.65 -1.04
C GLU A 105 2.77 16.16 -0.86
N HIS A 106 2.53 15.71 0.39
CA HIS A 106 2.05 14.36 0.67
C HIS A 106 0.71 14.40 1.41
N SER A 107 -0.19 13.50 1.01
CA SER A 107 -1.38 13.16 1.80
C SER A 107 -1.05 11.99 2.72
N TRP A 108 -1.61 12.00 3.93
CA TRP A 108 -1.45 10.92 4.89
C TRP A 108 -2.71 10.08 5.02
N ARG A 109 -2.52 8.82 5.41
CA ARG A 109 -3.59 7.89 5.82
C ARG A 109 -3.20 7.22 7.12
N ILE A 110 -4.18 6.91 7.96
CA ILE A 110 -3.92 6.25 9.24
C ILE A 110 -3.44 4.82 8.98
N ALA A 111 -2.33 4.46 9.62
CA ALA A 111 -1.80 3.10 9.68
C ALA A 111 -2.07 2.49 11.06
N VAL A 112 -2.70 1.32 11.06
CA VAL A 112 -3.02 0.53 12.25
C VAL A 112 -2.32 -0.83 12.19
N CYS A 113 -2.20 -1.51 13.32
CA CYS A 113 -1.71 -2.88 13.33
C CYS A 113 -2.67 -3.78 12.55
N GLY A 114 -2.16 -4.56 11.59
CA GLY A 114 -2.97 -5.50 10.80
C GLY A 114 -3.62 -6.62 11.61
N SER A 115 -3.17 -6.83 12.85
CA SER A 115 -3.73 -7.84 13.76
C SER A 115 -4.67 -7.27 14.81
N CYS A 116 -4.24 -6.29 15.61
CA CYS A 116 -5.03 -5.77 16.74
C CYS A 116 -5.64 -4.39 16.50
N LEU A 117 -5.45 -3.80 15.32
CA LEU A 117 -6.00 -2.49 14.91
C LEU A 117 -5.58 -1.29 15.77
N VAL A 118 -4.63 -1.45 16.70
CA VAL A 118 -4.07 -0.31 17.43
C VAL A 118 -3.41 0.67 16.46
N HIS A 119 -3.55 1.96 16.73
CA HIS A 119 -2.91 3.01 15.93
C HIS A 119 -1.38 2.89 15.99
N LEU A 120 -0.75 2.73 14.83
CA LEU A 120 0.70 2.62 14.71
C LEU A 120 1.33 3.88 14.15
N GLY A 121 0.59 4.72 13.44
CA GLY A 121 1.10 5.93 12.82
C GLY A 121 0.39 6.21 11.51
N TRP A 122 1.15 6.60 10.49
CA TRP A 122 0.61 7.02 9.19
C TRP A 122 1.45 6.53 8.03
N ILE A 123 0.81 6.41 6.87
CA ILE A 123 1.49 6.35 5.57
C ILE A 123 1.33 7.70 4.88
N TRP A 124 2.40 8.19 4.26
CA TRP A 124 2.37 9.35 3.38
C TRP A 124 2.52 8.90 1.94
N SER A 125 1.73 9.51 1.05
CA SER A 125 1.79 9.30 -0.40
C SER A 125 1.79 10.65 -1.12
N GLY A 126 2.69 10.81 -2.09
CA GLY A 126 2.78 12.01 -2.91
C GLY A 126 3.72 11.81 -4.11
N PRO A 127 4.02 12.87 -4.87
CA PRO A 127 4.89 12.80 -6.05
C PRO A 127 6.30 12.27 -5.77
N ALA A 128 6.81 12.46 -4.55
CA ALA A 128 8.12 11.98 -4.11
C ALA A 128 8.08 10.55 -3.53
N GLY A 129 7.02 9.80 -3.83
CA GLY A 129 6.84 8.41 -3.44
C GLY A 129 6.02 8.21 -2.16
N MET A 130 6.14 7.03 -1.58
CA MET A 130 5.39 6.60 -0.40
C MET A 130 6.33 6.16 0.71
N PHE A 131 5.93 6.41 1.96
CA PHE A 131 6.67 5.98 3.14
C PHE A 131 5.74 5.94 4.36
N TYR A 132 6.15 5.19 5.37
CA TYR A 132 5.47 5.12 6.66
C TYR A 132 6.20 5.98 7.68
N GLY A 133 5.45 6.67 8.54
CA GLY A 133 5.96 7.20 9.79
C GLY A 133 5.21 6.53 10.94
N LEU A 134 5.91 5.62 11.62
CA LEU A 134 5.35 4.80 12.69
C LEU A 134 5.79 5.36 14.05
N VAL A 135 4.86 5.46 14.99
CA VAL A 135 5.09 5.91 16.36
C VAL A 135 6.01 4.90 17.04
N LEU A 136 7.23 5.33 17.38
CA LEU A 136 8.27 4.43 17.89
C LEU A 136 7.85 3.72 19.18
N ASN A 137 7.09 4.41 20.03
CA ASN A 137 6.56 3.84 21.27
C ASN A 137 5.50 2.74 21.05
N MET A 138 4.96 2.60 19.84
CA MET A 138 4.05 1.50 19.49
C MET A 138 4.76 0.29 18.89
N LEU A 139 6.09 0.35 18.76
CA LEU A 139 6.93 -0.72 18.25
C LEU A 139 7.87 -1.26 19.33
N VAL A 140 8.26 -2.52 19.17
CA VAL A 140 9.33 -3.19 19.92
C VAL A 140 10.18 -3.97 18.92
N GLU A 141 11.49 -3.88 19.03
CA GLU A 141 12.43 -4.59 18.16
C GLU A 141 12.81 -5.92 18.82
N ASP A 142 12.82 -7.00 18.05
CA ASP A 142 13.37 -8.28 18.51
C ASP A 142 14.84 -8.09 18.89
N SER A 143 15.19 -8.42 20.13
CA SER A 143 16.53 -8.28 20.73
C SER A 143 17.45 -9.45 20.44
#